data_AF-A0A6B2B3U4-F1
#
_entry.id   AF-A0A6B2B3U4-F1
#
_cell.length_a   1.000
_cell.length_b   1.000
_cell.length_c   1.000
_cell.angle_alpha   90.00
_cell.angle_beta   90.00
_cell.angle_gamma   90.00
#
_symmetry.space_group_name_H-M   'P 1'
#
loop_
_entity.id
_entity.type
_entity.pdbx_description
1 polymer ?
#
loop_
_entity_poly.entity_id
_entity_poly.type
_entity_poly.pdbx_seq_one_letter_code
_entity_poly.pdbx_strand_id
1 'polypeptide(L)'
;MYTNKQLFQASPGTFPVANRFSFDYVFGYETHWLAVAELSGRLPKPSVCNDAILSFLSPVAASLFPSYVLTVNIVSDPTELQSVLASAEGFKSVSATLTFPNGHKLGRQLQELKDNNVHHLKVEASTESKDSVMPNLPEFLREIVEASTDYGKASIAYIKEEGGRLCRYITSKYPLKIQLRMKKGEQPAEMRRRVMQAVRGLRDPDAEEHDNV
;
A
#
# COMPACT_ATOMS: atom_id res chain seq x y z
N MET A 1 -17.73 -18.11 -3.07
CA MET A 1 -17.19 -19.42 -3.52
C MET A 1 -16.80 -20.25 -2.32
N TYR A 2 -17.34 -21.46 -2.18
CA TYR A 2 -16.90 -22.48 -1.24
C TYR A 2 -16.01 -23.44 -2.03
N THR A 3 -14.72 -23.56 -1.72
CA THR A 3 -13.76 -24.25 -2.61
C THR A 3 -13.58 -25.73 -2.28
N ASN A 4 -14.23 -26.27 -1.24
CA ASN A 4 -14.10 -27.65 -0.75
C ASN A 4 -12.65 -28.14 -0.58
N LYS A 5 -11.67 -27.24 -0.56
CA LYS A 5 -10.26 -27.56 -0.34
C LYS A 5 -10.00 -27.65 1.16
N GLN A 6 -9.44 -28.77 1.59
CA GLN A 6 -8.95 -28.94 2.95
C GLN A 6 -7.75 -28.00 3.16
N LEU A 7 -7.93 -26.97 3.98
CA LEU A 7 -6.92 -25.92 4.18
C LEU A 7 -5.89 -26.26 5.26
N PHE A 8 -6.22 -27.16 6.20
CA PHE A 8 -5.34 -27.56 7.29
C PHE A 8 -5.49 -29.04 7.62
N GLN A 9 -4.36 -29.69 7.90
CA GLN A 9 -4.29 -31.02 8.49
C GLN A 9 -3.66 -30.86 9.87
N ALA A 10 -4.44 -31.09 10.93
CA ALA A 10 -3.97 -30.91 12.30
C ALA A 10 -3.06 -32.07 12.72
N SER A 11 -2.06 -31.78 13.55
CA SER A 11 -1.22 -32.80 14.19
C SER A 11 -2.06 -33.61 15.19
N PRO A 12 -1.72 -34.89 15.45
CA PRO A 12 -2.46 -35.72 16.40
C PRO A 12 -2.58 -35.03 17.77
N GLY A 13 -3.80 -34.93 18.29
CA GLY A 13 -4.09 -34.26 19.58
C GLY A 13 -4.39 -32.76 19.49
N THR A 14 -4.37 -32.15 18.30
CA THR A 14 -4.79 -30.76 18.10
C THR A 14 -6.08 -30.66 17.29
N PHE A 15 -7.01 -29.80 17.72
CA PHE A 15 -8.24 -29.51 16.98
C PHE A 15 -8.01 -28.29 16.08
N PRO A 16 -8.15 -28.41 14.75
CA PRO A 16 -8.04 -27.24 13.88
C PRO A 16 -9.27 -26.36 14.08
N VAL A 17 -9.08 -25.14 14.58
CA VAL A 17 -10.14 -24.13 14.69
C VAL A 17 -9.98 -23.14 13.54
N ALA A 18 -10.94 -23.14 12.62
CA ALA A 18 -11.03 -22.14 11.56
C ALA A 18 -11.96 -21.00 12.01
N ASN A 19 -11.38 -19.83 12.27
CA ASN A 19 -12.16 -18.63 12.57
C ASN A 19 -12.52 -17.90 11.28
N ARG A 20 -13.81 -17.63 11.08
CA ARG A 20 -14.28 -16.78 9.97
C ARG A 20 -14.43 -15.35 10.46
N PHE A 21 -13.78 -14.43 9.76
CA PHE A 21 -13.95 -12.99 9.95
C PHE A 21 -14.61 -12.42 8.69
N SER A 22 -15.58 -11.54 8.89
CA SER A 22 -16.25 -10.80 7.82
C SER A 22 -15.91 -9.33 7.98
N PHE A 23 -15.33 -8.73 6.94
CA PHE A 23 -14.97 -7.31 6.91
C PHE A 23 -15.89 -6.59 5.93
N ASP A 24 -16.43 -5.46 6.35
CA ASP A 24 -17.10 -4.54 5.45
C ASP A 24 -16.06 -3.81 4.60
N TYR A 25 -16.39 -3.55 3.34
CA TYR A 25 -15.53 -2.79 2.44
C TYR A 25 -16.34 -1.81 1.60
N VAL A 26 -15.64 -0.78 1.12
CA VAL A 26 -16.17 0.22 0.19
C VAL A 26 -15.18 0.36 -0.94
N PHE A 27 -15.62 0.08 -2.17
CA PHE A 27 -14.81 0.25 -3.37
C PHE A 27 -15.28 1.47 -4.16
N GLY A 28 -14.40 2.44 -4.34
CA GLY A 28 -14.62 3.57 -5.23
C GLY A 28 -14.10 3.25 -6.61
N TYR A 29 -15.01 2.95 -7.55
CA TYR A 29 -14.64 2.57 -8.92
C TYR A 29 -13.93 3.71 -9.67
N GLU A 30 -14.29 4.97 -9.43
CA GLU A 30 -13.66 6.13 -10.09
C GLU A 30 -12.20 6.33 -9.68
N THR A 31 -11.89 6.05 -8.42
CA THR A 31 -10.53 6.25 -7.89
C THR A 31 -9.72 4.96 -7.88
N HIS A 32 -10.38 3.80 -8.01
CA HIS A 32 -9.83 2.46 -7.76
C HIS A 32 -9.35 2.23 -6.32
N TRP A 33 -9.89 2.98 -5.35
CA TRP A 33 -9.57 2.80 -3.94
C TRP A 33 -10.52 1.80 -3.28
N LEU A 34 -9.96 0.89 -2.49
CA LEU A 34 -10.71 -0.05 -1.66
C LEU A 34 -10.43 0.23 -0.19
N ALA A 35 -11.43 0.75 0.52
CA ALA A 35 -11.38 0.89 1.97
C ALA A 35 -11.94 -0.36 2.64
N VAL A 36 -11.23 -0.88 3.65
CA VAL A 36 -11.67 -2.04 4.45
C VAL A 36 -11.87 -1.59 5.88
N ALA A 37 -13.03 -1.92 6.46
CA ALA A 37 -13.34 -1.57 7.84
C ALA A 37 -12.51 -2.41 8.81
N GLU A 38 -11.89 -1.75 9.78
CA GLU A 38 -11.19 -2.42 10.88
C GLU A 38 -12.21 -3.08 11.83
N LEU A 39 -12.04 -4.37 12.10
CA LEU A 39 -12.92 -5.15 12.98
C LEU A 39 -12.20 -5.45 14.29
N SER A 40 -12.60 -4.77 15.37
CA SER A 40 -12.05 -4.98 16.73
C SER A 40 -10.51 -4.91 16.77
N GLY A 41 -9.93 -3.90 16.12
CA GLY A 41 -8.48 -3.69 16.06
C GLY A 41 -7.74 -4.63 15.11
N ARG A 42 -8.46 -5.32 14.21
CA ARG A 42 -7.88 -6.25 13.24
C ARG A 42 -8.25 -5.85 11.82
N LEU A 43 -7.27 -5.96 10.94
CA LEU A 43 -7.42 -5.88 9.50
C LEU A 43 -7.04 -7.24 8.89
N PRO A 44 -7.58 -7.58 7.71
CA PRO A 44 -7.10 -8.74 6.98
C PRO A 44 -5.61 -8.57 6.65
N LYS A 45 -4.88 -9.69 6.55
CA LYS A 45 -3.49 -9.67 6.11
C LYS A 45 -3.43 -9.10 4.69
N PRO A 46 -2.61 -8.07 4.42
CA PRO A 46 -2.65 -7.43 3.12
C PRO A 46 -2.33 -8.35 1.94
N SER A 47 -1.41 -9.32 2.11
CA SER A 47 -1.13 -10.31 1.06
C SER A 47 -2.37 -11.13 0.70
N VAL A 48 -3.12 -11.59 1.70
CA VAL A 48 -4.36 -12.37 1.50
C VAL A 48 -5.43 -11.53 0.79
N CYS A 49 -5.55 -10.24 1.14
CA CYS A 49 -6.46 -9.33 0.45
C CYS A 49 -6.06 -9.10 -1.00
N ASN A 50 -4.79 -8.80 -1.26
CA ASN A 50 -4.28 -8.57 -2.61
C ASN A 50 -4.51 -9.81 -3.49
N ASP A 51 -4.18 -11.00 -2.98
CA ASP A 51 -4.35 -12.26 -3.71
C ASP A 51 -5.84 -12.53 -4.00
N ALA A 52 -6.73 -12.26 -3.05
CA ALA A 52 -8.17 -12.44 -3.24
C ALA A 52 -8.74 -11.47 -4.29
N ILE A 53 -8.33 -10.21 -4.26
CA ILE A 53 -8.78 -9.18 -5.22
C ILE A 53 -8.26 -9.52 -6.62
N LEU A 54 -6.97 -9.84 -6.76
CA LEU A 54 -6.37 -10.24 -8.03
C LEU A 54 -7.03 -11.52 -8.56
N SER A 55 -7.25 -12.53 -7.72
CA SER A 55 -7.91 -13.77 -8.15
C SER A 55 -9.31 -13.53 -8.73
N PHE A 56 -10.03 -12.54 -8.23
CA PHE A 56 -11.37 -12.20 -8.71
C PHE A 56 -11.35 -11.31 -9.96
N LEU A 57 -10.47 -10.31 -9.99
CA LEU A 57 -10.46 -9.28 -11.04
C LEU A 57 -9.57 -9.64 -12.25
N SER A 58 -8.50 -10.41 -12.06
CA SER A 58 -7.54 -10.72 -13.14
C SER A 58 -8.18 -11.40 -14.36
N PRO A 59 -9.14 -12.34 -14.24
CA PRO A 59 -9.80 -12.92 -15.42
C PRO A 59 -10.56 -11.87 -16.25
N VAL A 60 -11.22 -10.93 -15.58
CA VAL A 60 -11.96 -9.84 -16.24
C VAL A 60 -10.98 -8.86 -16.88
N ALA A 61 -9.92 -8.49 -16.17
CA ALA A 61 -8.87 -7.62 -16.69
C ALA A 61 -8.18 -8.23 -17.92
N ALA A 62 -7.83 -9.52 -17.88
CA ALA A 62 -7.20 -10.20 -19.02
C ALA A 62 -8.12 -10.27 -20.24
N SER A 63 -9.44 -10.38 -20.04
CA SER A 63 -10.42 -10.44 -21.12
C SER A 63 -10.73 -9.08 -21.74
N LEU A 64 -10.86 -8.02 -20.93
CA LEU A 64 -11.30 -6.69 -21.38
C LEU A 64 -10.13 -5.75 -21.66
N PHE A 65 -9.00 -5.95 -20.98
CA PHE A 65 -7.84 -5.07 -21.00
C PHE A 65 -6.53 -5.89 -21.16
N PRO A 66 -6.39 -6.68 -22.25
CA PRO A 66 -5.29 -7.64 -22.40
C PRO A 66 -3.90 -7.01 -22.45
N SER A 67 -3.82 -5.73 -22.79
CA SER A 67 -2.56 -4.96 -22.85
C SER A 67 -2.20 -4.27 -21.52
N TYR A 68 -3.00 -4.47 -20.46
CA TYR A 68 -2.81 -3.81 -19.17
C TYR A 68 -2.42 -4.79 -18.07
N VAL A 69 -1.65 -4.30 -17.09
CA VAL A 69 -1.29 -5.05 -15.89
C VAL A 69 -2.15 -4.59 -14.72
N LEU A 70 -2.88 -5.51 -14.10
CA LEU A 70 -3.63 -5.24 -12.88
C LEU A 70 -2.74 -5.46 -11.65
N THR A 71 -2.61 -4.44 -10.81
CA THR A 71 -1.86 -4.49 -9.54
C THR A 71 -2.71 -3.96 -8.39
N VAL A 72 -2.51 -4.52 -7.20
CA VAL A 72 -3.15 -4.05 -5.96
C VAL A 72 -2.05 -3.60 -5.00
N ASN A 73 -2.04 -2.31 -4.69
CA ASN A 73 -1.11 -1.69 -3.75
C ASN A 73 -1.80 -1.35 -2.43
N ILE A 74 -1.01 -1.32 -1.35
CA ILE A 74 -1.47 -0.83 -0.06
C ILE A 74 -1.05 0.64 0.00
N VAL A 75 -2.03 1.53 0.08
CA VAL A 75 -1.73 2.94 0.37
C VAL A 75 -1.30 3.05 1.82
N SER A 76 -0.13 3.65 2.04
CA SER A 76 0.52 3.77 3.34
C SER A 76 0.49 5.21 3.83
N ASP A 77 0.40 5.40 5.14
CA ASP A 77 0.41 6.73 5.75
C ASP A 77 1.78 7.40 5.52
N PRO A 78 1.83 8.55 4.81
CA PRO A 78 3.09 9.22 4.51
C PRO A 78 3.73 9.85 5.76
N THR A 79 2.96 10.11 6.81
CA THR A 79 3.44 10.80 8.03
C THR A 79 4.57 10.02 8.71
N GLU A 80 4.43 8.70 8.79
CA GLU A 80 5.43 7.83 9.40
C GLU A 80 6.71 7.77 8.56
N LEU A 81 6.58 7.77 7.22
CA LEU A 81 7.74 7.87 6.36
C LEU A 81 8.46 9.20 6.54
N GLN A 82 7.74 10.32 6.54
CA GLN A 82 8.33 11.65 6.73
C GLN A 82 9.02 11.78 8.09
N SER A 83 8.42 11.20 9.14
CA SER A 83 9.04 11.10 10.47
C SER A 83 10.36 10.32 10.43
N VAL A 84 10.41 9.19 9.72
CA VAL A 84 11.64 8.40 9.52
C VAL A 84 12.69 9.21 8.76
N LEU A 85 12.30 9.88 7.67
CA LEU A 85 13.22 10.68 6.86
C LEU A 85 13.78 11.88 7.63
N ALA A 86 13.00 12.48 8.54
CA ALA A 86 13.40 13.63 9.33
C ALA A 86 14.23 13.28 10.59
N SER A 87 13.98 12.11 11.20
CA SER A 87 14.61 11.72 12.48
C SER A 87 15.76 10.70 12.35
N ALA A 88 16.05 10.25 11.14
CA ALA A 88 17.15 9.32 10.89
C ALA A 88 18.50 10.05 10.86
N GLU A 89 19.47 9.59 11.65
CA GLU A 89 20.87 10.04 11.57
C GLU A 89 21.61 9.42 10.39
N GLY A 90 21.10 8.29 9.90
CA GLY A 90 21.68 7.59 8.78
C GLY A 90 20.91 6.34 8.40
N PHE A 91 21.11 5.91 7.16
CA PHE A 91 20.41 4.81 6.54
C PHE A 91 21.38 3.66 6.26
N LYS A 92 21.00 2.44 6.63
CA LYS A 92 21.77 1.22 6.35
C LYS A 92 21.34 0.57 5.05
N SER A 93 20.04 0.54 4.80
CA SER A 93 19.50 0.01 3.56
C SER A 93 18.14 0.59 3.21
N VAL A 94 17.87 0.63 1.91
CA VAL A 94 16.58 0.97 1.31
C VAL A 94 16.27 -0.07 0.27
N SER A 95 15.04 -0.60 0.30
CA SER A 95 14.48 -1.42 -0.75
C SER A 95 13.10 -0.86 -1.06
N ALA A 96 12.84 -0.57 -2.34
CA ALA A 96 11.57 -0.07 -2.80
C ALA A 96 11.15 -0.79 -4.08
N THR A 97 9.85 -1.05 -4.20
CA THR A 97 9.22 -1.58 -5.41
C THR A 97 8.05 -0.68 -5.75
N LEU A 98 8.06 -0.10 -6.95
CA LEU A 98 7.01 0.75 -7.49
C LEU A 98 6.33 0.05 -8.65
N THR A 99 5.02 0.28 -8.77
CA THR A 99 4.27 -0.01 -9.98
C THR A 99 3.65 1.29 -10.46
N PHE A 100 4.00 1.70 -11.68
CA PHE A 100 3.59 2.99 -12.21
C PHE A 100 2.09 3.02 -12.48
N PRO A 101 1.36 4.00 -11.93
CA PRO A 101 -0.07 4.10 -12.16
C PRO A 101 -0.38 4.74 -13.52
N ASN A 102 -1.58 4.45 -14.03
CA ASN A 102 -2.12 5.16 -15.17
C ASN A 102 -2.46 6.61 -14.77
N GLY A 103 -2.16 7.58 -15.63
CA GLY A 103 -2.63 8.97 -15.49
C GLY A 103 -1.95 9.87 -14.44
N HIS A 104 -1.38 9.35 -13.34
CA HIS A 104 -0.74 10.24 -12.35
C HIS A 104 0.59 10.83 -12.83
N LYS A 105 0.76 12.14 -12.58
CA LYS A 105 2.05 12.82 -12.75
C LYS A 105 2.96 12.39 -11.60
N LEU A 106 4.18 11.99 -11.94
CA LEU A 106 5.22 11.69 -10.98
C LEU A 106 6.32 12.76 -11.08
N GLY A 107 7.27 12.73 -10.15
CA GLY A 107 8.47 13.56 -10.29
C GLY A 107 9.20 13.23 -11.59
N ARG A 108 10.02 14.17 -12.08
CA ARG A 108 10.58 14.15 -13.43
C ARG A 108 11.23 12.82 -13.81
N GLN A 109 11.99 12.22 -12.87
CA GLN A 109 12.72 10.99 -13.10
C GLN A 109 11.78 9.78 -13.20
N LEU A 110 10.79 9.71 -12.31
CA LEU A 110 9.78 8.66 -12.33
C LEU A 110 8.83 8.79 -13.54
N GLN A 111 8.53 10.02 -13.95
CA GLN A 111 7.72 10.30 -15.14
C GLN A 111 8.43 9.82 -16.41
N GLU A 112 9.74 10.07 -16.54
CA GLU A 112 10.53 9.57 -17.68
C GLU A 112 10.47 8.03 -17.78
N LEU A 113 10.58 7.32 -16.67
CA LEU A 113 10.46 5.85 -16.66
C LEU A 113 9.07 5.39 -17.12
N LYS A 114 8.02 6.04 -16.60
CA LYS A 114 6.63 5.78 -16.98
C LYS A 114 6.40 6.01 -18.47
N ASP A 115 6.89 7.12 -19.02
CA ASP A 115 6.73 7.49 -20.43
C ASP A 115 7.48 6.52 -21.37
N ASN A 116 8.53 5.85 -20.86
CA ASN A 116 9.26 4.80 -21.56
C ASN A 116 8.70 3.38 -21.34
N ASN A 117 7.45 3.26 -20.90
CA ASN A 117 6.76 1.97 -20.65
C ASN A 117 7.42 1.09 -19.59
N VAL A 118 8.15 1.68 -18.62
CA VAL A 118 8.58 0.93 -17.43
C VAL A 118 7.36 0.79 -16.51
N HIS A 119 6.89 -0.43 -16.29
CA HIS A 119 5.72 -0.69 -15.44
C HIS A 119 6.08 -1.02 -13.99
N HIS A 120 7.24 -1.64 -13.78
CA HIS A 120 7.72 -2.06 -12.48
C HIS A 120 9.15 -1.58 -12.28
N LEU A 121 9.40 -0.87 -11.18
CA LEU A 121 10.74 -0.45 -10.78
C LEU A 121 11.05 -1.07 -9.43
N LYS A 122 12.19 -1.76 -9.33
CA LYS A 122 12.72 -2.28 -8.08
C LYS A 122 14.09 -1.67 -7.84
N VAL A 123 14.27 -1.03 -6.70
CA VAL A 123 15.54 -0.41 -6.30
C VAL A 123 15.96 -0.92 -4.93
N GLU A 124 17.22 -1.28 -4.82
CA GLU A 124 17.86 -1.70 -3.58
C GLU A 124 19.19 -0.95 -3.44
N ALA A 125 19.41 -0.36 -2.28
CA ALA A 125 20.65 0.29 -1.92
C ALA A 125 21.00 -0.07 -0.48
N SER A 126 22.24 -0.43 -0.23
CA SER A 126 22.72 -0.73 1.13
C SER A 126 24.19 -0.40 1.28
N THR A 127 24.58 -0.11 2.51
CA THR A 127 25.99 0.03 2.88
C THR A 127 26.63 -1.33 3.07
N GLU A 128 27.86 -1.51 2.58
CA GLU A 128 28.56 -2.81 2.63
C GLU A 128 29.10 -3.14 4.03
N SER A 129 29.55 -2.13 4.78
CA SER A 129 30.08 -2.30 6.14
C SER A 129 28.99 -2.15 7.21
N LYS A 130 29.14 -2.91 8.30
CA LYS A 130 28.30 -2.80 9.50
C LYS A 130 28.41 -1.44 10.17
N ASP A 131 29.52 -0.74 10.00
CA ASP A 131 29.78 0.55 10.63
C ASP A 131 29.41 1.72 9.70
N SER A 132 29.44 1.51 8.38
CA SER A 132 29.07 2.53 7.40
C SER A 132 27.58 2.85 7.41
N VAL A 133 27.23 4.13 7.28
CA VAL A 133 25.86 4.62 7.12
C VAL A 133 25.80 5.56 5.94
N MET A 134 24.68 5.55 5.21
CA MET A 134 24.34 6.63 4.29
C MET A 134 23.83 7.80 5.14
N PRO A 135 24.54 8.94 5.24
CA PRO A 135 24.10 10.05 6.09
C PRO A 135 22.79 10.65 5.60
N ASN A 136 22.56 10.62 4.28
CA ASN A 136 21.32 11.06 3.64
C ASN A 136 20.92 10.04 2.56
N LEU A 137 19.62 9.97 2.26
CA LEU A 137 19.17 9.31 1.05
C LEU A 137 19.42 10.22 -0.15
N PRO A 138 20.10 9.72 -1.21
CA PRO A 138 20.14 10.39 -2.50
C PRO A 138 18.73 10.78 -2.96
N GLU A 139 18.60 11.94 -3.60
CA GLU A 139 17.32 12.52 -4.03
C GLU A 139 16.46 11.54 -4.82
N PHE A 140 17.06 10.80 -5.76
CA PHE A 140 16.39 9.74 -6.53
C PHE A 140 15.81 8.62 -5.65
N LEU A 141 16.55 8.14 -4.64
CA LEU A 141 16.05 7.12 -3.73
C LEU A 141 14.94 7.67 -2.83
N ARG A 142 15.03 8.94 -2.45
CA ARG A 142 14.00 9.63 -1.69
C ARG A 142 12.70 9.72 -2.49
N GLU A 143 12.76 10.18 -3.75
CA GLU A 143 11.59 10.27 -4.65
C GLU A 143 10.90 8.90 -4.81
N ILE A 144 11.69 7.83 -5.00
CA ILE A 144 11.17 6.46 -5.10
C ILE A 144 10.48 6.02 -3.81
N VAL A 145 11.12 6.27 -2.67
CA VAL A 145 10.60 5.87 -1.36
C VAL A 145 9.32 6.63 -1.02
N GLU A 146 9.26 7.93 -1.33
CA GLU A 146 8.06 8.75 -1.16
C GLU A 146 6.92 8.25 -2.06
N ALA A 147 7.18 8.00 -3.35
CA ALA A 147 6.20 7.44 -4.28
C ALA A 147 5.71 6.04 -3.88
N SER A 148 6.49 5.30 -3.09
CA SER A 148 6.11 3.95 -2.64
C SER A 148 4.98 3.93 -1.62
N THR A 149 4.64 5.08 -1.04
CA THR A 149 3.50 5.20 -0.12
C THR A 149 2.17 4.96 -0.83
N ASP A 150 2.04 5.41 -2.07
CA ASP A 150 0.82 5.25 -2.88
C ASP A 150 0.93 4.10 -3.90
N TYR A 151 2.09 3.98 -4.54
CA TYR A 151 2.25 3.19 -5.76
C TYR A 151 3.08 1.92 -5.57
N GLY A 152 3.37 1.54 -4.33
CA GLY A 152 4.28 0.44 -4.10
C GLY A 152 4.51 0.05 -2.66
N LYS A 153 5.73 -0.38 -2.40
CA LYS A 153 6.19 -0.80 -1.07
C LYS A 153 7.63 -0.38 -0.87
N ALA A 154 7.97 0.04 0.34
CA ALA A 154 9.35 0.26 0.74
C ALA A 154 9.67 -0.35 2.11
N SER A 155 10.95 -0.68 2.29
CA SER A 155 11.57 -1.10 3.53
C SER A 155 12.85 -0.28 3.73
N ILE A 156 12.94 0.41 4.84
CA ILE A 156 14.08 1.27 5.19
C ILE A 156 14.67 0.78 6.51
N ALA A 157 15.96 0.51 6.54
CA ALA A 157 16.71 0.30 7.78
C ALA A 157 17.50 1.57 8.09
N TYR A 158 17.28 2.16 9.26
CA TYR A 158 17.84 3.46 9.64
C TYR A 158 18.25 3.48 11.11
N ILE A 159 19.10 4.44 11.48
CA ILE A 159 19.54 4.69 12.85
C ILE A 159 18.80 5.92 13.38
N LYS A 160 18.23 5.82 14.59
CA LYS A 160 17.56 6.94 15.26
C LYS A 160 18.51 7.64 16.24
N GLU A 161 18.41 8.97 16.31
CA GLU A 161 19.20 9.85 17.20
C GLU A 161 19.22 9.41 18.67
N GLU A 162 18.10 8.91 19.19
CA GLU A 162 17.91 8.62 20.62
C GLU A 162 18.63 7.34 21.13
N GLY A 163 19.76 6.96 20.53
CA GLY A 163 20.63 5.91 21.09
C GLY A 163 21.30 4.98 20.08
N GLY A 164 21.46 5.39 18.81
CA GLY A 164 22.18 4.60 17.80
C GLY A 164 21.47 3.28 17.45
N ARG A 165 20.19 3.16 17.78
CA ARG A 165 19.42 1.92 17.59
C ARG A 165 19.05 1.75 16.11
N LEU A 166 19.32 0.55 15.59
CA LEU A 166 18.83 0.14 14.28
C LEU A 166 17.31 -0.07 14.31
N CYS A 167 16.61 0.74 13.54
CA CYS A 167 15.17 0.71 13.34
C CYS A 167 14.84 0.27 11.91
N ARG A 168 13.62 -0.23 11.71
CA ARG A 168 13.12 -0.66 10.40
C ARG A 168 11.72 -0.15 10.14
N TYR A 169 11.59 0.65 9.10
CA TYR A 169 10.31 1.08 8.55
C TYR A 169 9.91 0.14 7.39
N ILE A 170 8.63 -0.20 7.31
CA ILE A 170 8.04 -0.99 6.22
C ILE A 170 6.67 -0.40 5.92
N THR A 171 6.44 0.08 4.70
CA THR A 171 5.20 0.78 4.31
C THR A 171 3.94 -0.02 4.65
N SER A 172 3.95 -1.33 4.38
CA SER A 172 2.81 -2.23 4.63
C SER A 172 2.39 -2.37 6.10
N LYS A 173 3.20 -1.90 7.06
CA LYS A 173 2.84 -1.86 8.49
C LYS A 173 2.02 -0.63 8.87
N TYR A 174 2.00 0.38 8.01
CA TYR A 174 1.37 1.67 8.25
C TYR A 174 0.34 1.95 7.15
N PRO A 175 -0.71 1.13 7.00
CA PRO A 175 -1.75 1.42 6.03
C PRO A 175 -2.41 2.76 6.35
N LEU A 176 -2.77 3.51 5.32
CA LEU A 176 -3.50 4.77 5.48
C LEU A 176 -4.86 4.49 6.14
N LYS A 177 -5.17 5.22 7.21
CA LYS A 177 -6.41 5.04 8.00
C LYS A 177 -7.28 6.28 7.93
N ILE A 178 -8.58 6.05 7.73
CA ILE A 178 -9.62 7.07 7.90
C ILE A 178 -10.43 6.75 9.15
N GLN A 179 -10.56 7.72 10.06
CA GLN A 179 -11.36 7.57 11.26
C GLN A 179 -12.73 8.19 11.05
N LEU A 180 -13.76 7.33 11.04
CA LEU A 180 -15.15 7.76 10.91
C LEU A 180 -15.97 7.12 12.03
N ARG A 181 -16.69 7.96 12.78
CA ARG A 181 -17.64 7.51 13.79
C ARG A 181 -19.06 7.49 13.22
N MET A 182 -19.77 6.40 13.51
CA MET A 182 -21.20 6.28 13.20
C MET A 182 -21.98 7.30 14.02
N LYS A 183 -22.83 8.08 13.34
CA LYS A 183 -23.73 9.04 13.99
C LYS A 183 -24.96 8.31 14.55
N LYS A 184 -25.59 8.91 15.56
CA LYS A 184 -26.82 8.36 16.16
C LYS A 184 -27.94 8.33 15.10
N GLY A 185 -28.48 7.14 14.84
CA GLY A 185 -29.55 6.94 13.85
C GLY A 185 -29.09 6.90 12.38
N GLU A 186 -27.77 6.95 12.13
CA GLU A 186 -27.20 6.86 10.77
C GLU A 186 -27.44 5.48 10.17
N GLN A 187 -27.93 5.47 8.93
CA GLN A 187 -28.13 4.22 8.20
C GLN A 187 -26.80 3.72 7.62
N PRO A 188 -26.60 2.39 7.46
CA PRO A 188 -25.37 1.84 6.89
C PRO A 188 -24.99 2.42 5.52
N ALA A 189 -25.99 2.76 4.69
CA ALA A 189 -25.76 3.37 3.38
C ALA A 189 -25.18 4.80 3.49
N GLU A 190 -25.61 5.58 4.48
CA GLU A 190 -25.11 6.94 4.73
C GLU A 190 -23.67 6.90 5.23
N MET A 191 -23.35 5.95 6.11
CA MET A 191 -21.97 5.71 6.54
C MET A 191 -21.07 5.35 5.35
N ARG A 192 -21.50 4.43 4.47
CA ARG A 192 -20.75 4.09 3.25
C ARG A 192 -20.54 5.30 2.33
N ARG A 193 -21.53 6.19 2.19
CA ARG A 193 -21.40 7.43 1.41
C ARG A 193 -20.36 8.37 2.02
N ARG A 194 -20.29 8.50 3.35
CA ARG A 194 -19.26 9.30 4.02
C ARG A 194 -17.87 8.69 3.88
N VAL A 195 -17.75 7.36 3.93
CA VAL A 195 -16.49 6.67 3.62
C VAL A 195 -16.04 7.00 2.20
N MET A 196 -16.93 6.91 1.21
CA MET A 196 -16.64 7.29 -0.17
C MET A 196 -16.20 8.75 -0.30
N GLN A 197 -16.87 9.68 0.38
CA GLN A 197 -16.48 11.10 0.38
C GLN A 197 -15.11 11.32 1.01
N ALA A 198 -14.82 10.65 2.13
CA ALA A 198 -13.52 10.73 2.77
C ALA A 198 -12.42 10.17 1.85
N VAL A 199 -12.63 9.01 1.23
CA VAL A 199 -11.68 8.41 0.29
C VAL A 199 -11.45 9.32 -0.92
N ARG A 200 -12.50 9.94 -1.48
CA ARG A 200 -12.35 10.93 -2.57
C ARG A 200 -11.55 12.15 -2.15
N GLY A 201 -11.70 12.60 -0.90
CA GLY A 201 -10.91 13.70 -0.35
C GLY A 201 -9.44 13.38 -0.09
N LEU A 202 -9.04 12.10 -0.12
CA LEU A 202 -7.64 11.68 -0.08
C LEU A 202 -6.94 11.81 -1.44
N ARG A 203 -7.70 12.02 -2.52
CA ARG A 203 -7.13 12.24 -3.85
C ARG A 203 -6.46 13.61 -3.87
N ASP A 204 -5.22 13.63 -4.37
CA ASP A 204 -4.46 14.84 -4.63
C ASP A 204 -5.30 15.80 -5.51
N PRO A 205 -5.51 17.07 -5.11
CA PRO A 205 -6.25 18.05 -5.92
C PRO A 205 -5.65 18.26 -7.33
N ASP A 206 -4.39 17.88 -7.56
CA ASP A 206 -3.72 17.98 -8.86
C ASP A 206 -4.09 16.85 -9.85
N ALA A 207 -4.99 15.93 -9.47
CA ALA A 207 -5.45 14.84 -10.31
C ALA A 207 -6.64 15.21 -11.23
N GLU A 208 -6.89 16.51 -11.47
CA GLU A 208 -7.77 16.99 -12.54
C GLU A 208 -7.01 17.06 -13.88
N GLU A 209 -7.29 16.09 -14.76
CA GLU A 209 -7.72 16.26 -16.16
C GLU A 209 -7.70 14.89 -16.85
N HIS A 210 -8.60 14.71 -17.82
CA HIS A 210 -8.86 13.52 -18.64
C HIS A 210 -9.96 12.57 -18.16
N ASP A 211 -11.15 13.13 -17.88
CA ASP A 211 -12.32 12.67 -18.64
C ASP A 211 -12.24 13.38 -20.00
N ASN A 212 -11.79 12.66 -21.04
CA ASN A 212 -12.00 12.87 -22.48
C ASN A 212 -10.86 12.19 -23.26
N VAL A 213 -10.99 10.88 -23.54
CA VAL A 213 -10.90 10.24 -24.87
C VAL A 213 -11.56 8.87 -24.77
#